data_AF-A0A520C8R8-F1
#
_entry.id   AF-A0A520C8R8-F1
#
_cell.length_a   1.000
_cell.length_b   1.000
_cell.length_c   1.000
_cell.angle_alpha   90.00
_cell.angle_beta   90.00
_cell.angle_gamma   90.00
#
_symmetry.space_group_name_H-M   'P 1'
#
loop_
_entity.id
_entity.type
_entity.pdbx_description
1 polymer ?
#
loop_
_entity_poly.entity_id
_entity_poly.type
_entity_poly.pdbx_seq_one_letter_code
_entity_poly.pdbx_strand_id
1 'polypeptide(L)' 'DTFAGGFIGYLAKVGTINFNNMKNALIYGSALASFCVEKFGTERLLNLSQEEITNRLQQFVSLSSFEIKQ' A
#
# COMPACT_ATOMS: atom_id res chain seq x y z
N ASP A 1 -5.21 -10.32 -3.39
CA ASP A 1 -4.43 -10.84 -2.24
C ASP A 1 -3.30 -9.94 -1.79
N THR A 2 -2.50 -9.39 -2.71
CA THR A 2 -1.42 -8.45 -2.36
C THR A 2 -1.87 -7.27 -1.50
N PHE A 3 -3.08 -6.74 -1.75
CA PHE A 3 -3.70 -5.74 -0.87
C PHE A 3 -3.81 -6.22 0.58
N ALA A 4 -4.43 -7.40 0.78
CA ALA A 4 -4.65 -7.95 2.11
C ALA A 4 -3.32 -8.26 2.81
N GLY A 5 -2.34 -8.80 2.07
CA GLY A 5 -0.99 -9.02 2.57
C GLY A 5 -0.29 -7.74 3.00
N GLY A 6 -0.39 -6.67 2.20
CA GLY A 6 0.18 -5.36 2.55
C GLY A 6 -0.51 -4.70 3.75
N PHE A 7 -1.83 -4.79 3.81
CA PHE A 7 -2.64 -4.26 4.90
C PHE A 7 -2.31 -4.94 6.23
N ILE A 8 -2.40 -6.28 6.28
CA ILE A 8 -2.12 -7.06 7.49
C ILE A 8 -0.63 -6.98 7.84
N GLY A 9 0.26 -7.00 6.85
CA GLY A 9 1.71 -6.86 7.06
C GLY A 9 2.07 -5.53 7.73
N TYR A 10 1.43 -4.43 7.33
CA TYR A 10 1.60 -3.15 8.02
C TYR A 10 1.09 -3.21 9.47
N LEU A 11 -0.12 -3.75 9.70
CA LEU A 11 -0.67 -3.86 11.06
C LEU A 11 0.20 -4.72 11.97
N ALA A 12 0.72 -5.84 11.45
CA ALA A 12 1.65 -6.69 12.16
C ALA A 12 2.95 -5.96 12.51
N LYS A 13 3.48 -5.14 11.59
CA LYS A 13 4.68 -4.31 11.83
C LYS A 13 4.47 -3.29 12.96
N VAL A 14 3.30 -2.65 13.05
CA VAL A 14 3.02 -1.62 14.06
C VAL A 14 2.40 -2.16 15.36
N GLY A 15 1.98 -3.44 15.37
CA GLY A 15 1.51 -4.16 16.55
C GLY A 15 0.19 -3.64 17.16
N THR A 16 -0.47 -2.67 16.54
CA THR A 16 -1.66 -2.01 17.11
C THR A 16 -2.71 -1.75 16.05
N ILE A 17 -3.95 -2.15 16.35
CA ILE A 17 -5.11 -1.95 15.48
C ILE A 17 -5.91 -0.77 16.02
N ASN A 18 -5.77 0.38 15.36
CA ASN A 18 -6.56 1.58 15.63
C ASN A 18 -6.87 2.27 14.30
N PHE A 19 -7.78 3.25 14.33
CA PHE A 19 -8.26 3.92 13.12
C PHE A 19 -7.14 4.52 12.27
N ASN A 20 -6.16 5.18 12.88
CA ASN A 20 -5.03 5.79 12.17
C ASN A 20 -4.14 4.72 11.52
N ASN A 21 -3.85 3.63 12.22
CA ASN A 21 -3.07 2.52 11.68
C ASN A 21 -3.83 1.78 10.58
N MET A 22 -5.16 1.66 10.67
CA MET A 22 -5.96 1.08 9.60
C MET A 22 -5.97 1.96 8.34
N LYS A 23 -6.00 3.30 8.48
CA LYS A 23 -5.80 4.22 7.35
C LYS A 23 -4.44 4.02 6.69
N ASN A 24 -3.37 3.98 7.48
CA ASN A 24 -2.03 3.73 6.95
C ASN A 24 -1.92 2.35 6.29
N ALA A 25 -2.49 1.31 6.91
CA ALA A 25 -2.54 -0.04 6.35
C ALA A 25 -3.27 -0.08 5.00
N LEU A 26 -4.35 0.68 4.86
CA LEU A 26 -5.10 0.81 3.60
C LEU A 26 -4.24 1.42 2.49
N ILE A 27 -3.45 2.45 2.81
CA ILE A 27 -2.48 3.05 1.87
C ILE A 27 -1.39 2.04 1.49
N TYR A 28 -0.84 1.30 2.46
CA TYR A 28 0.17 0.26 2.21
C TYR A 28 -0.36 -0.88 1.35
N GLY A 29 -1.55 -1.40 1.66
CA GLY A 29 -2.20 -2.43 0.86
C GLY A 29 -2.43 -1.96 -0.58
N SER A 30 -2.92 -0.73 -0.76
CA SER A 30 -3.19 -0.16 -2.08
C SER A 30 -1.91 0.03 -2.89
N ALA A 31 -0.84 0.52 -2.27
CA ALA A 31 0.47 0.68 -2.91
C ALA A 31 1.03 -0.67 -3.40
N LEU A 32 1.02 -1.72 -2.58
CA LEU A 32 1.53 -3.03 -2.98
C LEU A 32 0.64 -3.70 -4.04
N ALA A 33 -0.69 -3.57 -3.93
CA ALA A 33 -1.61 -4.07 -4.94
C ALA A 33 -1.40 -3.40 -6.30
N SER A 34 -1.06 -2.11 -6.31
CA SER A 34 -0.82 -1.38 -7.55
C SER A 34 0.36 -1.91 -8.35
N PHE A 35 1.37 -2.51 -7.70
CA PHE A 35 2.46 -3.20 -8.38
C PHE A 35 2.06 -4.60 -8.85
N CYS A 36 1.21 -5.30 -8.11
CA CYS A 36 0.79 -6.67 -8.47
C CYS A 36 0.17 -6.76 -9.88
N VAL A 37 -0.42 -5.67 -10.38
CA VAL A 37 -1.12 -5.63 -11.67
C VAL A 37 -0.23 -5.14 -12.83
N GLU A 38 1.03 -4.76 -12.60
CA GLU A 38 1.90 -4.21 -13.66
C GLU A 38 2.58 -5.31 -14.51
N LYS A 39 2.61 -6.56 -14.05
CA LYS A 39 3.15 -7.72 -14.80
C LYS A 39 2.34 -8.98 -14.51
N PHE A 40 2.53 -10.02 -15.32
CA PHE A 40 1.92 -11.33 -15.08
C PHE A 40 2.46 -11.99 -13.81
N GLY A 41 1.55 -12.65 -13.09
CA GLY A 41 1.88 -13.37 -11.86
C GLY A 41 2.56 -12.48 -10.82
N THR A 42 3.58 -13.02 -10.16
CA THR A 42 4.30 -12.33 -9.07
C THR A 42 5.56 -11.61 -9.55
N GLU A 43 5.84 -11.58 -10.85
CA GLU A 43 7.10 -11.07 -11.40
C GLU A 43 7.40 -9.64 -10.98
N ARG A 44 6.38 -8.77 -10.97
CA ARG A 44 6.58 -7.39 -10.54
C ARG A 44 6.94 -7.29 -9.07
N LEU A 45 6.38 -8.16 -8.23
CA LEU A 45 6.59 -8.13 -6.78
C LEU A 45 7.96 -8.66 -6.38
N LEU A 46 8.48 -9.67 -7.09
CA LEU A 46 9.80 -10.25 -6.83
C LEU A 46 10.96 -9.27 -7.07
N ASN A 47 10.76 -8.28 -7.93
CA ASN A 47 11.77 -7.30 -8.32
C ASN A 47 11.50 -5.91 -7.73
N LEU A 48 10.65 -5.80 -6.71
CA LEU A 48 10.37 -4.51 -6.04
C LEU A 48 11.53 -4.09 -5.14
N SER A 49 11.98 -2.86 -5.33
CA SER A 49 12.88 -2.18 -4.41
C SER A 49 12.10 -1.42 -3.33
N GLN A 50 12.76 -1.18 -2.19
CA GLN A 50 12.19 -0.38 -1.10
C GLN A 50 11.95 1.09 -1.51
N GLU A 51 12.75 1.61 -2.44
CA GLU A 51 12.60 2.97 -2.98
C GLU A 51 11.30 3.09 -3.78
N GLU A 52 11.03 2.15 -4.69
CA GLU A 52 9.78 2.13 -5.45
C GLU A 52 8.54 2.04 -4.55
N ILE A 53 8.60 1.23 -3.49
CA ILE A 53 7.53 1.13 -2.50
C ILE A 53 7.31 2.49 -1.83
N THR A 54 8.39 3.14 -1.38
CA THR A 54 8.32 4.46 -0.72
C THR A 54 7.71 5.51 -1.67
N ASN A 55 8.16 5.54 -2.92
CA ASN A 55 7.66 6.48 -3.93
C ASN A 55 6.17 6.23 -4.22
N ARG A 56 5.74 4.97 -4.37
CA ARG A 56 4.33 4.64 -4.59
C ARG A 56 3.46 4.96 -3.37
N LEU A 57 3.95 4.76 -2.15
CA LEU A 57 3.26 5.17 -0.94
C LEU A 57 3.00 6.67 -0.92
N GLN A 58 4.01 7.50 -1.26
CA GLN A 58 3.84 8.95 -1.33
C GLN A 58 2.79 9.36 -2.36
N GLN A 59 2.74 8.69 -3.52
CA GLN A 59 1.69 8.92 -4.53
C GLN A 59 0.29 8.62 -3.95
N PHE A 60 0.11 7.51 -3.26
CA PHE A 60 -1.18 7.18 -2.63
C PHE A 60 -1.56 8.14 -1.50
N VAL A 61 -0.59 8.56 -0.66
CA VAL A 61 -0.85 9.57 0.38
C VAL A 61 -1.33 10.88 -0.25
N SER A 62 -0.65 11.34 -1.30
CA SER A 62 -1.02 12.55 -2.05
C SER A 62 -2.44 12.45 -2.61
N LEU A 63 -2.80 11.33 -3.23
CA LEU A 63 -4.15 11.09 -3.78
C LEU A 63 -5.22 11.01 -2.68
N SER A 64 -4.90 10.38 -1.54
CA SER A 64 -5.86 10.20 -0.44
C SER A 64 -6.12 11.46 0.39
N SER A 65 -5.27 12.47 0.26
CA SER A 65 -5.40 13.76 0.96
C SER A 65 -6.37 14.71 0.24
N PHE A 66 -6.87 14.33 -0.94
CA PHE A 66 -7.77 15.16 -1.74
C PHE A 66 -9.23 14.89 -1.36
N GLU A 67 -9.96 15.93 -0.97
CA GLU A 67 -11.42 15.88 -0.89
C GLU A 67 -12.01 16.19 -2.27
N ILE A 68 -12.80 15.26 -2.82
CA ILE A 68 -13.65 15.56 -3.97
C ILE A 68 -14.74 16.50 -3.47
N LYS A 69 -14.61 17.80 -3.72
CA LYS A 69 -15.71 18.75 -3.59
C LYS A 69 -16.69 18.47 -4.73
N GLN A 70 -17.84 17.88 -4.41
CA GLN A 70 -19.02 17.90 -5.28
C GLN A 70 -19.79 19.19 -5.09
#